data_AF-A0A9D3YEA4-F1
#
_entry.id   AF-A0A9D3YEA4-F1
#
_cell.length_a   1.000
_cell.length_b   1.000
_cell.length_c   1.000
_cell.angle_alpha   90.00
_cell.angle_beta   90.00
_cell.angle_gamma   90.00
#
_symmetry.space_group_name_H-M   'P 1'
#
loop_
_entity.id
_entity.type
_entity.pdbx_description
1 polymer ?
#
loop_
_entity_poly.entity_id
_entity_poly.type
_entity_poly.pdbx_seq_one_letter_code
_entity_poly.pdbx_strand_id
1 'polypeptide(L)'
;MGYKPELIQAETGTYVRATWKKRLYDCKGTAFKYPENAPKMACLPLNANKHVILIPLGTWAHLMKSAINGHNADFEKKLQLAAAQHSSGFDDVSTESVELKDLKPCTKFSFNFKRGQVINIQMLAGPLRGIMVPKPMCLKLTDTICFCLLHTEDPVLHLSNYSNVAVSKSFRNVTQYVQEWLPLILMESASNTVGCTNDNFCINNVSINFTSGAIGKFTLSIKLCDERNIELSGIQKEKVDQ
;
A
#
# COMPACT_ATOMS: atom_id res chain seq x y z
N MET A 1 -6.69 3.31 -12.79
CA MET A 1 -6.89 1.89 -12.40
C MET A 1 -5.86 1.03 -13.12
N GLY A 2 -4.82 0.59 -12.42
CA GLY A 2 -3.83 -0.35 -12.95
C GLY A 2 -4.37 -1.78 -12.91
N TYR A 3 -4.21 -2.49 -14.03
CA TYR A 3 -4.51 -3.90 -14.28
C TYR A 3 -5.90 -4.40 -13.83
N LYS A 4 -6.72 -4.79 -14.82
CA LYS A 4 -8.00 -5.47 -14.60
C LYS A 4 -7.76 -6.72 -13.74
N PRO A 5 -8.46 -6.90 -12.61
CA PRO A 5 -8.32 -8.12 -11.81
C PRO A 5 -8.70 -9.34 -12.66
N GLU A 6 -7.90 -10.38 -12.57
CA GLU A 6 -8.07 -11.61 -13.34
C GLU A 6 -8.76 -12.66 -12.48
N LEU A 7 -9.85 -13.23 -12.97
CA LEU A 7 -10.49 -14.38 -12.33
C LEU A 7 -9.73 -15.64 -12.75
N ILE A 8 -9.19 -16.37 -11.78
CA ILE A 8 -8.43 -17.60 -12.02
C ILE A 8 -9.17 -18.77 -11.39
N GLN A 9 -9.42 -19.80 -12.21
CA GLN A 9 -9.97 -21.08 -11.78
C GLN A 9 -8.80 -22.07 -11.65
N ALA A 10 -8.58 -22.60 -10.45
CA ALA A 10 -7.60 -23.65 -10.20
C ALA A 10 -8.28 -24.84 -9.51
N GLU A 11 -7.61 -25.99 -9.48
CA GLU A 11 -8.08 -27.21 -8.79
C GLU A 11 -8.37 -26.97 -7.29
N THR A 12 -7.68 -26.01 -6.68
CA THR A 12 -7.83 -25.62 -5.27
C THR A 12 -8.94 -24.58 -5.02
N GLY A 13 -9.69 -24.19 -6.05
CA GLY A 13 -10.80 -23.24 -5.98
C GLY A 13 -10.61 -22.00 -6.85
N THR A 14 -11.65 -21.15 -6.88
CA THR A 14 -11.65 -19.88 -7.63
C THR A 14 -11.01 -18.77 -6.80
N TYR A 15 -10.13 -17.99 -7.42
CA TYR A 15 -9.51 -16.83 -6.80
C TYR A 15 -9.37 -15.67 -7.78
N VAL A 16 -9.33 -14.46 -7.23
CA VAL A 16 -9.13 -13.24 -8.00
C VAL A 16 -7.68 -12.79 -7.82
N ARG A 17 -6.93 -12.67 -8.90
CA ARG A 17 -5.57 -12.13 -8.88
C ARG A 17 -5.61 -10.65 -9.23
N ALA A 18 -5.08 -9.84 -8.32
CA ALA A 18 -4.79 -8.44 -8.59
C ALA A 18 -3.29 -8.25 -8.74
N THR A 19 -2.89 -7.41 -9.68
CA THR A 19 -1.49 -7.13 -10.01
C THR A 19 -1.27 -5.63 -9.99
N TRP A 20 -0.18 -5.21 -9.38
CA TRP A 20 0.21 -3.80 -9.30
C TRP A 20 1.63 -3.60 -9.80
N LYS A 21 1.90 -2.38 -10.25
CA LYS A 21 3.22 -1.87 -10.63
C LYS A 21 3.40 -0.54 -9.90
N LYS A 22 4.36 -0.44 -8.98
CA LYS A 22 4.59 0.77 -8.17
C LYS A 22 6.07 1.04 -7.92
N ARG A 23 6.39 2.30 -7.65
CA ARG A 23 7.67 2.75 -7.09
C ARG A 23 7.56 2.79 -5.57
N LEU A 24 8.32 1.94 -4.89
CA LEU A 24 8.27 1.74 -3.44
C LEU A 24 9.69 1.90 -2.89
N TYR A 25 9.95 3.04 -2.26
CA TYR A 25 11.24 3.38 -1.64
C TYR A 25 11.14 3.28 -0.12
N ASP A 26 12.28 3.16 0.54
CA ASP A 26 12.38 3.19 2.00
C ASP A 26 13.46 4.16 2.47
N CYS A 27 13.14 5.03 3.42
CA CYS A 27 14.13 5.94 4.02
C CYS A 27 15.27 5.21 4.74
N LYS A 28 15.06 3.96 5.18
CA LYS A 28 16.11 3.14 5.81
C LYS A 28 17.09 2.55 4.80
N GLY A 29 16.87 2.72 3.49
CA GLY A 29 17.78 2.31 2.42
C GLY A 29 18.03 0.80 2.32
N THR A 30 17.27 -0.01 3.04
CA THR A 30 17.36 -1.47 3.00
C THR A 30 16.04 -1.99 2.47
N ALA A 31 16.08 -2.58 1.27
CA ALA A 31 15.02 -3.46 0.85
C ALA A 31 14.86 -4.58 1.89
N PHE A 32 13.64 -5.07 2.08
CA PHE A 32 13.44 -6.33 2.80
C PHE A 32 14.43 -7.36 2.26
N LYS A 33 15.02 -8.17 3.16
CA LYS A 33 15.94 -9.25 2.78
C LYS A 33 15.18 -10.24 1.89
N TYR A 34 15.20 -10.00 0.59
CA TYR A 34 14.80 -11.01 -0.37
C TYR A 34 15.79 -12.17 -0.22
N PRO A 35 15.34 -13.42 -0.23
CA PRO A 35 16.24 -14.56 -0.32
C PRO A 35 17.23 -14.30 -1.47
N GLU A 36 18.53 -14.53 -1.27
CA GLU A 36 19.54 -14.32 -2.33
C GLU A 36 19.22 -15.13 -3.60
N ASN A 37 18.46 -16.21 -3.44
CA ASN A 37 17.98 -17.09 -4.50
C ASN A 37 16.55 -16.76 -4.97
N ALA A 38 15.99 -15.62 -4.60
CA ALA A 38 14.66 -15.21 -5.04
C ALA A 38 14.69 -15.16 -6.58
N PRO A 39 13.81 -15.92 -7.26
CA PRO A 39 13.76 -15.88 -8.71
C PRO A 39 13.61 -14.43 -9.14
N LYS A 40 14.29 -14.04 -10.22
CA LYS A 40 14.09 -12.75 -10.91
C LYS A 40 12.66 -12.73 -11.49
N MET A 41 11.64 -12.80 -10.64
CA MET A 41 10.25 -12.87 -11.05
C MET A 41 9.86 -11.50 -11.57
N ALA A 42 9.31 -11.49 -12.78
CA ALA A 42 8.74 -10.30 -13.39
C ALA A 42 7.54 -9.75 -12.61
N CYS A 43 6.94 -10.52 -11.70
CA CYS A 43 5.89 -10.12 -10.77
C CYS A 43 6.00 -10.94 -9.47
N LEU A 44 6.21 -10.27 -8.33
CA LEU A 44 6.39 -10.91 -7.03
C LEU A 44 5.03 -11.31 -6.42
N PRO A 45 4.78 -12.59 -6.09
CA PRO A 45 3.55 -13.00 -5.41
C PRO A 45 3.63 -12.71 -3.91
N LEU A 46 2.71 -11.90 -3.40
CA LEU A 46 2.59 -11.62 -1.98
C LEU A 46 1.97 -12.81 -1.24
N ASN A 47 2.45 -13.03 0.00
CA ASN A 47 1.93 -14.06 0.89
C ASN A 47 0.51 -13.69 1.34
N ALA A 48 -0.49 -14.35 0.76
CA ALA A 48 -1.88 -14.14 1.14
C ALA A 48 -2.16 -14.54 2.60
N ASN A 49 -1.40 -15.51 3.12
CA ASN A 49 -1.62 -16.14 4.42
C ASN A 49 -0.75 -15.57 5.53
N LYS A 50 -0.09 -14.41 5.34
CA LYS A 50 0.80 -13.82 6.35
C LYS A 50 0.19 -13.62 7.74
N HIS A 51 -1.15 -13.54 7.83
CA HIS A 51 -1.89 -13.31 9.08
C HIS A 51 -2.56 -14.58 9.62
N VAL A 52 -2.38 -15.72 8.97
CA VAL A 52 -3.02 -16.97 9.37
C VAL A 52 -2.01 -18.12 9.34
N ILE A 53 -2.11 -18.98 10.35
CA ILE A 53 -1.41 -20.26 10.34
C ILE A 53 -2.43 -21.29 9.87
N LEU A 54 -2.20 -21.84 8.69
CA LEU A 54 -2.96 -23.00 8.24
C LEU A 54 -2.46 -24.20 9.03
N ILE A 55 -3.36 -24.99 9.62
CA ILE A 55 -2.96 -26.18 10.39
C ILE A 55 -3.74 -27.35 9.81
N PRO A 56 -3.07 -28.37 9.24
CA PRO A 56 -3.75 -29.58 8.81
C PRO A 56 -4.53 -30.20 9.96
N LEU A 57 -5.70 -30.77 9.67
CA LEU A 57 -6.60 -31.30 10.69
C LEU A 57 -5.92 -32.31 11.63
N GLY A 58 -5.04 -33.17 11.10
CA GLY A 58 -4.29 -34.13 11.91
C GLY A 58 -3.34 -33.45 12.90
N THR A 59 -2.62 -32.42 12.46
CA THR A 59 -1.76 -31.61 13.33
C THR A 59 -2.58 -30.84 14.37
N TRP A 60 -3.73 -30.27 13.97
CA TRP A 60 -4.64 -29.57 14.87
C TRP A 60 -5.18 -30.51 15.96
N ALA A 61 -5.63 -31.70 15.59
CA ALA A 61 -6.10 -32.70 16.56
C ALA A 61 -5.00 -33.09 17.56
N HIS A 62 -3.75 -33.20 17.10
CA HIS A 62 -2.62 -33.44 17.98
C HIS A 62 -2.36 -32.26 18.92
N LEU A 63 -2.38 -31.03 18.41
CA LEU A 63 -2.21 -29.82 19.23
C LEU A 63 -3.27 -29.76 20.33
N MET A 64 -4.54 -30.00 20.00
CA MET A 64 -5.63 -30.03 20.99
C MET A 64 -5.43 -31.12 22.05
N LYS A 65 -4.99 -32.32 21.66
CA LYS A 65 -4.66 -33.39 22.61
C LYS A 65 -3.48 -33.02 23.52
N SER A 66 -2.41 -32.45 22.96
CA SER A 66 -1.25 -32.00 23.76
C SER A 66 -1.64 -30.90 24.75
N ALA A 67 -2.51 -29.97 24.35
CA ALA A 67 -3.02 -28.89 25.21
C ALA A 67 -3.88 -29.43 26.37
N ILE A 68 -4.83 -30.33 26.07
CA ILE A 68 -5.70 -30.95 27.09
C ILE A 68 -4.87 -31.75 28.11
N ASN A 69 -3.83 -32.44 27.64
CA ASN A 69 -2.96 -33.27 28.48
C ASN A 69 -1.86 -32.48 29.21
N GLY A 70 -1.81 -31.15 29.07
CA GLY A 70 -0.81 -30.29 29.73
C GLY A 70 0.61 -30.36 29.15
N HIS A 71 0.79 -30.92 27.95
CA HIS A 71 2.09 -31.00 27.28
C HIS A 71 2.42 -29.71 26.51
N ASN A 72 2.58 -28.60 27.25
CA ASN A 72 2.75 -27.26 26.67
C ASN A 72 3.98 -27.12 25.77
N ALA A 73 5.10 -27.78 26.12
CA ALA A 73 6.33 -27.72 25.33
C ALA A 73 6.19 -28.38 23.94
N ASP A 74 5.46 -29.50 23.86
CA ASP A 74 5.17 -30.18 22.58
C ASP A 74 4.16 -29.38 21.75
N PHE A 75 3.16 -28.78 22.41
CA PHE A 75 2.22 -27.87 21.77
C PHE A 75 2.93 -26.70 21.10
N GLU A 76 3.79 -25.99 21.84
CA GLU A 76 4.49 -24.81 21.33
C GLU A 76 5.43 -25.17 20.17
N LYS A 77 6.21 -26.25 20.31
CA LYS A 77 7.11 -26.72 19.26
C LYS A 77 6.36 -27.07 17.97
N LYS A 78 5.23 -27.78 18.07
CA LYS A 78 4.42 -28.15 16.90
C LYS A 78 3.71 -26.94 16.27
N LEU A 79 3.30 -25.97 17.07
CA LEU A 79 2.71 -24.73 16.58
C LEU A 79 3.74 -23.90 15.79
N GLN A 80 4.96 -23.77 16.31
CA GLN A 80 6.07 -23.10 15.62
C GLN A 80 6.44 -23.79 14.30
N LEU A 81 6.50 -25.13 14.30
CA LEU A 81 6.75 -25.92 13.09
C LEU A 81 5.64 -25.71 12.04
N ALA A 82 4.38 -25.70 12.45
CA ALA A 82 3.26 -25.40 11.55
C ALA A 82 3.36 -23.98 10.98
N ALA A 83 3.66 -22.98 11.82
CA ALA A 83 3.83 -21.60 11.37
C ALA A 83 4.94 -21.45 10.32
N ALA A 84 6.07 -22.16 10.49
CA ALA A 84 7.20 -22.10 9.56
C ALA A 84 6.94 -22.74 8.19
N GLN A 85 5.96 -23.65 8.08
CA GLN A 85 5.68 -24.38 6.84
C GLN A 85 4.77 -23.63 5.85
N HIS A 86 4.15 -22.51 6.25
CA HIS A 86 3.00 -21.93 5.53
C HIS A 86 3.25 -20.61 4.77
N SER A 87 4.50 -20.19 4.58
CA SER A 87 4.81 -19.00 3.77
C SER A 87 4.99 -19.33 2.29
N SER A 88 3.91 -19.29 1.51
CA SER A 88 4.00 -19.28 0.03
C SER A 88 3.94 -17.83 -0.47
N GLY A 89 5.09 -17.24 -0.78
CA GLY A 89 5.19 -15.87 -1.31
C GLY A 89 6.01 -14.93 -0.41
N PHE A 90 6.01 -13.66 -0.77
CA PHE A 90 6.76 -12.61 -0.06
C PHE A 90 5.84 -11.86 0.91
N ASP A 91 6.29 -11.62 2.14
CA ASP A 91 5.52 -10.83 3.11
C ASP A 91 5.52 -9.34 2.78
N ASP A 92 6.55 -8.87 2.06
CA ASP A 92 6.63 -7.49 1.60
C ASP A 92 7.44 -7.31 0.29
N VAL A 93 7.35 -6.11 -0.29
CA VAL A 93 7.93 -5.74 -1.58
C VAL A 93 8.51 -4.31 -1.54
N SER A 94 9.77 -4.17 -1.95
CA SER A 94 10.47 -2.90 -2.21
C SER A 94 11.00 -2.82 -3.64
N THR A 95 11.17 -1.59 -4.14
CA THR A 95 11.82 -1.27 -5.44
C THR A 95 13.33 -1.20 -5.34
N GLU A 96 13.85 -1.10 -4.13
CA GLU A 96 15.28 -1.14 -3.85
C GLU A 96 15.76 -2.60 -3.82
N SER A 97 17.01 -2.83 -4.21
CA SER A 97 17.68 -4.12 -3.99
C SER A 97 18.48 -4.06 -2.69
N VAL A 98 18.81 -5.23 -2.12
CA VAL A 98 19.53 -5.35 -0.83
C VAL A 98 20.86 -4.60 -0.83
N GLU A 99 21.50 -4.41 -1.99
CA GLU A 99 22.78 -3.71 -2.12
C GLU A 99 22.67 -2.31 -2.73
N LEU A 100 21.46 -1.82 -3.03
CA LEU A 100 21.21 -0.57 -3.80
C LEU A 100 21.93 -0.48 -5.16
N LYS A 101 22.61 -1.55 -5.62
CA LYS A 101 23.38 -1.57 -6.87
C LYS A 101 22.48 -1.43 -8.11
N ASP A 102 21.24 -1.88 -8.01
CA ASP A 102 20.23 -1.84 -9.07
C ASP A 102 18.94 -1.22 -8.54
N LEU A 103 18.68 0.04 -8.88
CA LEU A 103 17.37 0.67 -8.72
C LEU A 103 16.49 0.26 -9.90
N LYS A 104 15.57 -0.69 -9.66
CA LYS A 104 14.54 -0.97 -10.66
C LYS A 104 13.64 0.25 -10.80
N PRO A 105 13.18 0.63 -12.01
CA PRO A 105 12.31 1.79 -12.18
C PRO A 105 10.93 1.59 -11.53
N CYS A 106 10.53 0.34 -11.28
CA CYS A 106 9.29 -0.01 -10.61
C CYS A 106 9.33 -1.49 -10.19
N THR A 107 8.48 -1.86 -9.23
CA THR A 107 8.26 -3.24 -8.85
C THR A 107 6.86 -3.68 -9.19
N LYS A 108 6.75 -4.86 -9.80
CA LYS A 108 5.48 -5.52 -10.05
C LYS A 108 5.25 -6.58 -8.99
N PHE A 109 4.06 -6.60 -8.42
CA PHE A 109 3.66 -7.59 -7.43
C PHE A 109 2.19 -7.96 -7.59
N SER A 110 1.81 -9.13 -7.08
CA SER A 110 0.44 -9.64 -7.17
C SER A 110 -0.04 -10.19 -5.85
N PHE A 111 -1.35 -10.20 -5.66
CA PHE A 111 -2.01 -10.80 -4.51
C PHE A 111 -3.23 -11.59 -4.98
N ASN A 112 -3.39 -12.79 -4.42
CA ASN A 112 -4.51 -13.67 -4.75
C ASN A 112 -5.57 -13.56 -3.67
N PHE A 113 -6.73 -12.98 -4.00
CA PHE A 113 -7.90 -12.93 -3.14
C PHE A 113 -8.70 -14.21 -3.27
N LYS A 114 -8.82 -14.95 -2.17
CA LYS A 114 -9.65 -16.15 -2.05
C LYS A 114 -10.84 -15.87 -1.16
N ARG A 115 -11.93 -16.63 -1.33
CA ARG A 115 -13.03 -16.59 -0.37
C ARG A 115 -12.53 -17.05 1.00
N GLY A 116 -12.86 -16.31 2.05
CA GLY A 116 -12.37 -16.57 3.41
C GLY A 116 -10.92 -16.11 3.65
N GLN A 117 -10.29 -15.40 2.71
CA GLN A 117 -8.97 -14.82 2.93
C GLN A 117 -9.03 -13.76 4.03
N VAL A 118 -8.12 -13.84 5.00
CA VAL A 118 -7.94 -12.81 6.01
C VAL A 118 -7.10 -11.68 5.42
N ILE A 119 -7.64 -10.46 5.50
CA ILE A 119 -6.99 -9.23 5.03
C ILE A 119 -7.09 -8.16 6.11
N ASN A 120 -6.09 -7.28 6.18
CA ASN A 120 -6.09 -6.18 7.12
C ASN A 120 -6.72 -4.95 6.48
N ILE A 121 -7.78 -4.45 7.11
CA ILE A 121 -8.50 -3.26 6.67
C ILE A 121 -8.59 -2.30 7.85
N GLN A 122 -8.28 -1.03 7.61
CA GLN A 122 -8.65 0.04 8.52
C GLN A 122 -10.08 0.46 8.21
N MET A 123 -10.93 0.47 9.23
CA MET A 123 -12.33 0.86 9.12
C MET A 123 -12.53 2.29 9.60
N LEU A 124 -13.51 2.98 9.05
CA LEU A 124 -14.01 4.27 9.49
C LEU A 124 -15.53 4.22 9.65
N ALA A 125 -16.12 5.24 10.27
CA ALA A 125 -17.57 5.39 10.27
C ALA A 125 -17.98 6.33 9.14
N GLY A 126 -18.79 5.85 8.19
CA GLY A 126 -19.30 6.65 7.07
C GLY A 126 -20.83 6.76 7.10
N PRO A 127 -21.42 7.88 6.67
CA PRO A 127 -22.88 8.00 6.59
C PRO A 127 -23.43 7.16 5.43
N LEU A 128 -24.42 6.31 5.71
CA LEU A 128 -25.22 5.59 4.73
C LEU A 128 -26.69 5.79 5.09
N ARG A 129 -27.40 6.55 4.24
CA ARG A 129 -28.84 6.89 4.43
C ARG A 129 -29.15 7.46 5.83
N GLY A 130 -28.30 8.36 6.31
CA GLY A 130 -28.46 9.04 7.61
C GLY A 130 -27.97 8.25 8.82
N ILE A 131 -27.46 7.02 8.65
CA ILE A 131 -26.91 6.20 9.73
C ILE A 131 -25.41 6.05 9.53
N MET A 132 -24.63 6.09 10.62
CA MET A 132 -23.20 5.81 10.58
C MET A 132 -22.96 4.31 10.49
N VAL A 133 -22.30 3.86 9.44
CA VAL A 133 -21.96 2.45 9.21
C VAL A 133 -20.44 2.27 9.10
N PRO A 134 -19.90 1.10 9.47
CA PRO A 134 -18.50 0.78 9.23
C PRO A 134 -18.21 0.76 7.73
N LYS A 135 -17.25 1.57 7.30
CA LYS A 135 -16.80 1.69 5.91
C LYS A 135 -15.30 1.40 5.81
N PRO A 136 -14.85 0.56 4.87
CA PRO A 136 -13.42 0.35 4.61
C PRO A 136 -12.72 1.65 4.21
N MET A 137 -11.70 2.05 4.96
CA MET A 137 -10.87 3.24 4.69
C MET A 137 -9.62 2.88 3.89
N CYS A 138 -8.91 1.86 4.34
CA CYS A 138 -7.58 1.53 3.83
C CYS A 138 -7.38 0.01 3.86
N LEU A 139 -6.86 -0.54 2.76
CA LEU A 139 -6.45 -1.94 2.67
C LEU A 139 -4.94 -2.03 2.90
N LYS A 140 -4.53 -2.71 3.97
CA LYS A 140 -3.12 -2.97 4.31
C LYS A 140 -2.70 -4.34 3.77
N LEU A 141 -2.04 -4.33 2.61
CA LEU A 141 -1.64 -5.55 1.91
C LEU A 141 -0.35 -6.15 2.47
N THR A 142 0.62 -5.31 2.82
CA THR A 142 1.89 -5.64 3.50
C THR A 142 2.14 -4.63 4.61
N ASP A 143 3.28 -4.66 5.29
CA ASP A 143 3.59 -3.61 6.26
C ASP A 143 3.94 -2.28 5.58
N THR A 144 4.49 -2.32 4.37
CA THR A 144 4.82 -1.12 3.59
C THR A 144 3.84 -0.80 2.46
N ILE A 145 2.88 -1.67 2.15
CA ILE A 145 1.89 -1.46 1.08
C ILE A 145 0.50 -1.28 1.69
N CYS A 146 0.03 -0.04 1.64
CA CYS A 146 -1.32 0.36 2.01
C CYS A 146 -2.02 1.05 0.84
N PHE A 147 -3.31 0.76 0.65
CA PHE A 147 -4.15 1.39 -0.36
C PHE A 147 -5.29 2.14 0.31
N CYS A 148 -5.33 3.46 0.14
CA CYS A 148 -6.48 4.24 0.57
C CYS A 148 -7.68 3.97 -0.34
N LEU A 149 -8.72 3.34 0.22
CA LEU A 149 -9.94 3.01 -0.48
C LEU A 149 -10.82 4.25 -0.67
N LEU A 150 -10.73 5.24 0.22
CA LEU A 150 -11.47 6.50 0.08
C LEU A 150 -11.03 7.30 -1.15
N HIS A 151 -9.73 7.47 -1.35
CA HIS A 151 -9.18 8.11 -2.55
C HIS A 151 -9.53 7.31 -3.82
N THR A 152 -9.65 5.99 -3.71
CA THR A 152 -9.99 5.13 -4.84
C THR A 152 -11.47 5.23 -5.23
N GLU A 153 -12.35 5.40 -4.24
CA GLU A 153 -13.80 5.53 -4.43
C GLU A 153 -14.18 6.92 -4.95
N ASP A 154 -13.66 7.97 -4.33
CA ASP A 154 -13.90 9.36 -4.72
C ASP A 154 -12.64 10.20 -4.50
N PRO A 155 -11.75 10.29 -5.51
CA PRO A 155 -10.52 11.05 -5.40
C PRO A 155 -10.77 12.55 -5.25
N VAL A 156 -11.81 13.08 -5.89
CA VAL A 156 -12.09 14.52 -5.88
C VAL A 156 -12.51 14.98 -4.49
N LEU A 157 -13.40 14.24 -3.83
CA LEU A 157 -13.87 14.57 -2.49
C LEU A 157 -12.76 14.58 -1.43
N HIS A 158 -11.74 13.74 -1.60
CA HIS A 158 -10.74 13.48 -0.56
C HIS A 158 -9.36 14.10 -0.85
N LEU A 159 -9.02 14.37 -2.11
CA LEU A 159 -7.75 15.04 -2.49
C LEU A 159 -7.98 16.50 -2.94
N SER A 160 -9.22 16.91 -3.15
CA SER A 160 -9.59 18.24 -3.65
C SER A 160 -10.97 18.65 -3.13
N ASN A 161 -11.65 19.53 -3.85
CA ASN A 161 -13.04 19.92 -3.63
C ASN A 161 -13.78 19.91 -4.97
N TYR A 162 -15.03 19.48 -4.95
CA TYR A 162 -15.91 19.62 -6.11
C TYR A 162 -16.15 21.09 -6.43
N SER A 163 -15.93 21.46 -7.69
CA SER A 163 -16.32 22.77 -8.21
C SER A 163 -17.78 22.76 -8.59
N ASN A 164 -18.54 23.71 -8.06
CA ASN A 164 -19.90 24.03 -8.51
C ASN A 164 -19.92 25.28 -9.41
N VAL A 165 -18.74 25.80 -9.78
CA VAL A 165 -18.60 27.03 -10.56
C VAL A 165 -18.70 26.70 -12.05
N ALA A 166 -19.66 27.31 -12.74
CA ALA A 166 -19.72 27.27 -14.20
C ALA A 166 -18.67 28.20 -14.78
N VAL A 167 -17.85 27.69 -15.70
CA VAL A 167 -16.79 28.47 -16.36
C VAL A 167 -17.41 29.49 -17.31
N SER A 168 -17.02 30.74 -17.15
CA SER A 168 -17.45 31.84 -18.00
C SER A 168 -16.89 31.68 -19.43
N LYS A 169 -17.66 32.13 -20.42
CA LYS A 169 -17.19 32.16 -21.83
C LYS A 169 -16.13 33.24 -22.08
N SER A 170 -16.07 34.26 -21.23
CA SER A 170 -15.08 35.33 -21.27
C SER A 170 -14.68 35.74 -19.86
N PHE A 171 -13.44 36.19 -19.70
CA PHE A 171 -12.86 36.55 -18.40
C PHE A 171 -12.46 38.01 -18.41
N ARG A 172 -12.80 38.74 -17.34
CA ARG A 172 -12.48 40.17 -17.20
C ARG A 172 -11.00 40.40 -16.91
N ASN A 173 -10.36 39.46 -16.23
CA ASN A 173 -8.95 39.51 -15.88
C ASN A 173 -8.40 38.09 -15.61
N VAL A 174 -7.07 37.99 -15.49
CA VAL A 174 -6.37 36.72 -15.23
C VAL A 174 -6.78 36.12 -13.89
N THR A 175 -7.03 36.94 -12.86
CA THR A 175 -7.46 36.47 -11.55
C THR A 175 -8.78 35.72 -11.62
N GLN A 176 -9.76 36.24 -12.36
CA GLN A 176 -11.04 35.58 -12.60
C GLN A 176 -10.85 34.27 -13.35
N TYR A 177 -10.00 34.25 -14.38
CA TYR A 177 -9.65 33.02 -15.10
C TYR A 177 -9.11 31.95 -14.16
N VAL A 178 -8.12 32.30 -13.32
CA VAL A 178 -7.51 31.36 -12.37
C VAL A 178 -8.53 30.87 -11.34
N GLN A 179 -9.37 31.75 -10.79
CA GLN A 179 -10.38 31.37 -9.80
C GLN A 179 -11.42 30.40 -10.34
N GLU A 180 -11.83 30.55 -11.61
CA GLU A 180 -12.82 29.67 -12.22
C GLU A 180 -12.21 28.34 -12.69
N TRP A 181 -10.98 28.35 -13.23
CA TRP A 181 -10.34 27.15 -13.77
C TRP A 181 -9.59 26.31 -12.73
N LEU A 182 -8.98 26.92 -11.71
CA LEU A 182 -8.17 26.20 -10.74
C LEU A 182 -8.93 25.05 -10.06
N PRO A 183 -10.20 25.22 -9.60
CA PRO A 183 -10.96 24.12 -9.02
C PRO A 183 -11.12 22.94 -9.97
N LEU A 184 -11.39 23.18 -11.26
CA LEU A 184 -11.54 22.13 -12.27
C LEU A 184 -10.22 21.39 -12.54
N ILE A 185 -9.12 22.14 -12.61
CA ILE A 185 -7.78 21.56 -12.76
C ILE A 185 -7.43 20.70 -11.54
N LEU A 186 -7.81 21.13 -10.34
CA LEU A 186 -7.59 20.35 -9.12
C LEU A 186 -8.46 19.09 -9.08
N MET A 187 -9.71 19.12 -9.55
CA MET A 187 -10.55 17.92 -9.69
C MET A 187 -9.94 16.89 -10.65
N GLU A 188 -9.45 17.37 -11.81
CA GLU A 188 -8.77 16.54 -12.80
C GLU A 188 -7.47 15.94 -12.25
N SER A 189 -6.66 16.77 -11.57
CA SER A 189 -5.43 16.34 -10.91
C SER A 189 -5.68 15.28 -9.83
N ALA A 190 -6.69 15.47 -8.99
CA ALA A 190 -7.10 14.49 -7.97
C ALA A 190 -7.50 13.15 -8.61
N SER A 191 -8.31 13.19 -9.66
CA SER A 191 -8.75 12.01 -10.40
C SER A 191 -7.58 11.26 -11.04
N ASN A 192 -6.67 12.00 -11.67
CA ASN A 192 -5.48 11.44 -12.33
C ASN A 192 -4.48 10.85 -11.33
N THR A 193 -4.33 11.43 -10.14
CA THR A 193 -3.45 10.92 -9.07
C THR A 193 -3.78 9.46 -8.71
N VAL A 194 -5.07 9.11 -8.74
CA VAL A 194 -5.56 7.75 -8.46
C VAL A 194 -5.63 6.90 -9.73
N GLY A 195 -5.93 7.52 -10.88
CA GLY A 195 -6.00 6.89 -12.19
C GLY A 195 -4.66 6.35 -12.70
N CYS A 196 -3.60 7.13 -12.58
CA CYS A 196 -2.27 6.87 -13.14
C CYS A 196 -1.40 6.06 -12.16
N THR A 197 -1.43 4.73 -12.28
CA THR A 197 -0.68 3.85 -11.37
C THR A 197 0.83 3.86 -11.56
N ASN A 198 1.32 4.34 -12.70
CA ASN A 198 2.76 4.27 -13.03
C ASN A 198 3.55 5.46 -12.48
N ASP A 199 2.88 6.59 -12.23
CA ASP A 199 3.55 7.85 -11.91
C ASP A 199 3.55 8.14 -10.40
N ASN A 200 2.79 7.39 -9.60
CA ASN A 200 2.88 7.48 -8.15
C ASN A 200 4.10 6.70 -7.61
N PHE A 201 4.64 7.22 -6.51
CA PHE A 201 5.64 6.54 -5.69
C PHE A 201 5.26 6.64 -4.22
N CYS A 202 5.80 5.72 -3.42
CA CYS A 202 5.66 5.74 -1.97
C CYS A 202 7.05 5.71 -1.35
N ILE A 203 7.27 6.53 -0.33
CA ILE A 203 8.47 6.48 0.51
C ILE A 203 8.03 6.01 1.88
N ASN A 204 8.50 4.83 2.27
CA ASN A 204 8.21 4.22 3.56
C ASN A 204 9.19 4.70 4.62
N ASN A 205 8.78 4.55 5.89
CA ASN A 205 9.59 4.88 7.06
C ASN A 205 10.10 6.34 7.09
N VAL A 206 9.35 7.27 6.49
CA VAL A 206 9.61 8.70 6.61
C VAL A 206 9.25 9.15 8.03
N SER A 207 10.20 9.74 8.74
CA SER A 207 9.93 10.34 10.05
C SER A 207 9.15 11.64 9.89
N ILE A 208 8.00 11.75 10.55
CA ILE A 208 7.13 12.92 10.50
C ILE A 208 7.09 13.57 11.89
N ASN A 209 7.50 14.82 11.97
CA ASN A 209 7.39 15.67 13.15
C ASN A 209 6.08 16.46 13.08
N PHE A 210 5.16 16.20 14.01
CA PHE A 210 3.89 16.92 14.10
C PHE A 210 4.00 18.11 15.05
N THR A 211 3.74 19.32 14.57
CA THR A 211 3.80 20.55 15.38
C THR A 211 2.49 20.90 16.07
N SER A 212 1.34 20.43 15.55
CA SER A 212 0.01 20.77 16.09
C SER A 212 -1.05 19.68 15.87
N GLY A 213 -0.64 18.42 15.70
CA GLY A 213 -1.53 17.28 15.44
C GLY A 213 -2.13 17.23 14.03
N ALA A 214 -2.32 18.38 13.37
CA ALA A 214 -2.86 18.48 12.01
C ALA A 214 -1.79 18.75 10.94
N ILE A 215 -0.64 19.32 11.32
CA ILE A 215 0.46 19.65 10.40
C ILE A 215 1.68 18.78 10.74
N GLY A 216 2.08 17.94 9.78
CA GLY A 216 3.30 17.16 9.83
C GLY A 216 4.38 17.75 8.94
N LYS A 217 5.63 17.70 9.40
CA LYS A 217 6.82 18.04 8.61
C LYS A 217 7.73 16.82 8.53
N PHE A 218 8.35 16.62 7.37
CA PHE A 218 9.35 15.58 7.17
C PHE A 218 10.54 16.14 6.41
N THR A 219 11.68 15.49 6.57
CA THR A 219 12.92 15.83 5.87
C THR A 219 13.42 14.61 5.14
N LEU A 220 13.79 14.79 3.87
CA LEU A 220 14.45 13.79 3.05
C LEU A 220 15.86 14.27 2.75
N SER A 221 16.84 13.37 2.75
CA SER A 221 18.19 13.73 2.35
C SER A 221 18.23 14.01 0.84
N ILE A 222 19.00 15.03 0.44
CA ILE A 222 19.19 15.38 -0.97
C ILE A 222 19.70 14.18 -1.76
N LYS A 223 20.69 13.45 -1.19
CA LYS A 223 21.20 12.21 -1.75
C LYS A 223 20.09 11.19 -2.04
N LEU A 224 19.13 11.01 -1.11
CA LEU A 224 18.04 10.07 -1.30
C LEU A 224 17.15 10.48 -2.48
N CYS A 225 16.85 11.78 -2.59
CA CYS A 225 16.04 12.33 -3.67
C CYS A 225 16.74 12.19 -5.03
N ASP A 226 18.03 12.55 -5.10
CA ASP A 226 18.82 12.52 -6.33
C ASP A 226 18.98 11.09 -6.86
N GLU A 227 19.33 10.14 -6.00
CA GLU A 227 19.48 8.72 -6.37
C GLU A 227 18.18 8.11 -6.91
N ARG A 228 17.02 8.62 -6.47
CA ARG A 228 15.69 8.06 -6.77
C ARG A 228 14.90 8.91 -7.76
N ASN A 229 15.50 9.98 -8.30
CA ASN A 229 14.87 10.96 -9.19
C ASN A 229 13.55 11.51 -8.60
N ILE A 230 13.59 11.94 -7.34
CA ILE A 230 12.45 12.51 -6.63
C ILE A 230 12.57 14.04 -6.66
N GLU A 231 11.65 14.68 -7.37
CA GLU A 231 11.51 16.13 -7.38
C GLU A 231 10.25 16.54 -6.62
N LEU A 232 10.41 17.42 -5.62
CA LEU A 232 9.32 17.99 -4.85
C LEU A 232 9.24 19.48 -5.15
N SER A 233 8.08 19.97 -5.59
CA SER A 233 7.84 21.41 -5.78
C SER A 233 7.64 22.10 -4.42
N GLY A 234 8.34 23.22 -4.18
CA GLY A 234 8.14 24.05 -2.98
C GLY A 234 9.15 23.85 -1.83
N ILE A 235 10.35 23.32 -2.10
CA ILE A 235 11.39 23.08 -1.09
C ILE A 235 11.89 24.38 -0.46
N GLN A 236 11.80 24.50 0.86
CA GLN A 236 12.68 25.38 1.64
C GLN A 236 13.95 24.59 1.97
N LYS A 237 15.08 24.94 1.34
CA LYS A 237 16.37 24.32 1.66
C LYS A 237 16.82 24.84 3.02
N GLU A 238 16.75 24.02 4.07
CA GLU A 238 17.46 24.32 5.32
C GLU A 238 18.96 24.28 5.02
N LYS A 239 19.63 25.42 5.18
CA LYS A 239 21.09 25.47 5.16
C LYS A 239 21.57 24.71 6.40
N VAL A 240 22.30 23.63 6.18
CA VAL A 240 23.15 23.07 7.24
C VAL A 240 24.32 24.03 7.36
N ASP A 241 24.27 24.92 8.33
CA ASP A 241 25.42 25.73 8.71
C ASP A 241 26.53 24.78 9.19
N GLN A 242 27.67 24.83 8.50
CA GLN A 242 28.93 24.20 8.92
C GLN A 242 29.69 25.14 9.85
#